data_AF-A0A0E4H9F4-F1
#
_entry.id   AF-A0A0E4H9F4-F1
#
_cell.length_a   1.000
_cell.length_b   1.000
_cell.length_c   1.000
_cell.angle_alpha   90.00
_cell.angle_beta   90.00
_cell.angle_gamma   90.00
#
_symmetry.space_group_name_H-M   'P 1'
#
loop_
_entity.id
_entity.type
_entity.pdbx_description
1 polymer ?
#
loop_
_entity_poly.entity_id
_entity_poly.type
_entity_poly.pdbx_seq_one_letter_code
_entity_poly.pdbx_strand_id
1 'polypeptide(L)'
;MFSLLQKILLVLVVITVLIFLKRFSDHQVDEDFDERQILYRQKSYANAAWAALIFNIFVFIEGDSLMKIMSLSSVGVVTIFLIAGVFAVSSILYDAYFSARKKKRMVVLFLLVSTLQLAIVLNQWQDGDFFQNGHLYMTFKNSVPIVFIITFGFVLLTTAYKSWKDKHEVEE
;
A
#
# COMPACT_ATOMS: atom_id res chain seq x y z
N MET A 1 18.80 8.14 20.76
CA MET A 1 18.01 9.20 20.10
C MET A 1 18.85 9.72 18.93
N PHE A 2 18.43 9.48 17.67
CA PHE A 2 19.22 9.91 16.51
C PHE A 2 19.28 11.44 16.40
N SER A 3 20.46 11.99 16.12
CA SER A 3 20.62 13.42 15.85
C SER A 3 19.93 13.82 14.54
N LEU A 4 19.57 15.09 14.38
CA LEU A 4 18.92 15.60 13.15
C LEU A 4 19.73 15.25 11.89
N LEU A 5 21.06 15.33 11.99
CA LEU A 5 21.97 14.95 10.90
C LEU A 5 21.87 13.46 10.55
N GLN A 6 21.76 12.58 11.56
CA GLN A 6 21.57 11.14 11.34
C GLN A 6 20.22 10.85 10.66
N LYS A 7 19.14 11.58 11.02
CA LYS A 7 17.83 11.43 10.38
C LYS A 7 17.87 11.87 8.90
N ILE A 8 18.50 13.01 8.60
CA ILE A 8 18.67 13.50 7.22
C ILE A 8 19.49 12.52 6.39
N LEU A 9 20.60 12.01 6.95
CA LEU A 9 21.46 11.04 6.27
C LEU A 9 20.69 9.74 5.97
N LEU A 10 19.85 9.28 6.89
CA LEU A 10 19.01 8.09 6.69
C LEU A 10 17.99 8.32 5.56
N VAL A 11 17.35 9.49 5.51
CA VAL A 11 16.44 9.85 4.40
C VAL A 11 17.18 9.89 3.06
N LEU A 12 18.37 10.48 3.00
CA LEU A 12 19.20 10.51 1.79
C LEU A 12 19.56 9.10 1.32
N VAL A 13 20.01 8.23 2.24
CA VAL A 13 20.32 6.83 1.92
C VAL A 13 19.09 6.11 1.36
N VAL A 14 17.92 6.27 1.97
CA VAL A 14 16.67 5.66 1.47
C VAL A 14 16.35 6.17 0.07
N ILE A 15 16.43 7.49 -0.18
CA ILE A 15 16.18 8.07 -1.50
C ILE A 15 17.18 7.51 -2.53
N THR A 16 18.47 7.46 -2.20
CA THR A 16 19.51 6.91 -3.09
C THR A 16 19.24 5.44 -3.42
N VAL A 17 18.89 4.62 -2.43
CA VAL A 17 18.55 3.21 -2.63
C VAL A 17 17.30 3.08 -3.52
N LEU A 18 16.26 3.88 -3.30
CA LEU A 18 15.06 3.86 -4.13
C LEU A 18 15.34 4.25 -5.58
N ILE A 19 16.16 5.29 -5.81
CA ILE A 19 16.60 5.69 -7.15
C ILE A 19 17.41 4.57 -7.82
N PHE A 20 18.31 3.94 -7.08
CA PHE A 20 19.13 2.85 -7.59
C PHE A 20 18.29 1.63 -7.94
N LEU A 21 17.38 1.19 -7.05
CA LEU A 21 16.45 0.10 -7.29
C LEU A 21 15.56 0.38 -8.50
N LYS A 22 15.06 1.61 -8.64
CA LYS A 22 14.28 2.02 -9.81
C LYS A 22 15.09 1.85 -11.09
N ARG A 23 16.31 2.41 -11.13
CA ARG A 23 17.19 2.29 -12.31
C ARG A 23 17.53 0.84 -12.64
N PHE A 24 17.79 0.02 -11.62
CA PHE A 24 18.08 -1.41 -11.78
C PHE A 24 16.87 -2.17 -12.33
N SER A 25 15.67 -1.88 -11.82
CA SER A 25 14.43 -2.44 -12.34
C SER A 25 14.16 -2.00 -13.78
N ASP A 26 14.36 -0.73 -14.09
CA ASP A 26 14.16 -0.19 -15.44
C ASP A 26 15.14 -0.83 -16.46
N HIS A 27 16.37 -1.19 -16.04
CA HIS A 27 17.35 -1.88 -16.90
C HIS A 27 17.04 -3.38 -17.12
N GLN A 28 16.28 -4.02 -16.23
CA GLN A 28 15.94 -5.45 -16.36
C GLN A 28 14.63 -5.69 -17.12
N VAL A 29 13.82 -4.66 -17.31
CA VAL A 29 12.51 -4.75 -17.94
C VAL A 29 12.64 -4.31 -19.40
N ASP A 30 13.24 -5.17 -20.23
CA ASP A 30 13.06 -5.16 -21.69
C ASP A 30 11.65 -5.72 -22.05
N GLU A 31 10.61 -5.29 -21.34
CA GLU A 31 9.23 -5.57 -21.73
C GLU A 31 8.75 -4.37 -22.56
N ASP A 32 8.65 -4.55 -23.88
CA ASP A 32 7.97 -3.59 -24.76
C ASP A 32 6.50 -3.50 -24.35
N PHE A 33 6.20 -2.51 -23.51
CA PHE A 33 4.83 -2.21 -23.09
C PHE A 33 4.07 -1.64 -24.29
N ASP A 34 2.92 -2.24 -24.62
CA ASP A 34 1.96 -1.66 -25.55
C ASP A 34 1.55 -0.25 -25.07
N GLU A 35 1.32 0.68 -25.99
CA GLU A 35 0.89 2.06 -25.72
C GLU A 35 -0.34 2.09 -24.78
N ARG A 36 -1.23 1.10 -24.90
CA ARG A 36 -2.39 0.92 -24.01
C ARG A 36 -1.97 0.70 -22.56
N GLN A 37 -0.97 -0.14 -22.31
CA GLN A 37 -0.47 -0.43 -20.97
C GLN A 37 0.19 0.82 -20.35
N ILE A 38 0.89 1.63 -21.15
CA ILE A 38 1.49 2.89 -20.70
C ILE A 38 0.39 3.89 -20.28
N LEU A 39 -0.68 4.03 -21.06
CA LEU A 39 -1.82 4.88 -20.70
C LEU A 39 -2.51 4.41 -19.41
N TYR A 40 -2.74 3.11 -19.26
CA TYR A 40 -3.35 2.55 -18.05
C TYR A 40 -2.47 2.69 -16.80
N ARG A 41 -1.15 2.64 -16.97
CA ARG A 41 -0.18 2.94 -15.91
C ARG A 41 -0.30 4.39 -15.45
N GLN A 42 -0.34 5.35 -16.37
CA GLN A 42 -0.52 6.77 -16.03
C GLN A 42 -1.84 7.01 -15.30
N LYS A 43 -2.93 6.37 -15.75
CA LYS A 43 -4.23 6.43 -15.09
C LYS A 43 -4.18 5.88 -13.66
N SER A 44 -3.45 4.79 -13.44
CA SER A 44 -3.29 4.18 -12.11
C SER A 44 -2.50 5.09 -11.16
N TYR A 45 -1.46 5.78 -11.64
CA TYR A 45 -0.76 6.81 -10.84
C TYR A 45 -1.67 8.01 -10.53
N ALA A 46 -2.43 8.49 -11.51
CA ALA A 46 -3.35 9.61 -11.31
C ALA A 46 -4.41 9.27 -10.25
N ASN A 47 -5.01 8.07 -10.32
CA ASN A 47 -5.96 7.60 -9.31
C ASN A 47 -5.35 7.57 -7.91
N ALA A 48 -4.12 7.05 -7.77
CA ALA A 48 -3.42 6.99 -6.49
C ALA A 48 -3.12 8.38 -5.93
N ALA A 49 -2.69 9.32 -6.80
CA ALA A 49 -2.45 10.71 -6.42
C ALA A 49 -3.75 11.41 -5.97
N TRP A 50 -4.85 11.23 -6.72
CA TRP A 50 -6.16 11.79 -6.35
C TRP A 50 -6.67 11.23 -5.03
N ALA A 51 -6.55 9.92 -4.80
CA ALA A 51 -6.97 9.29 -3.54
C ALA A 51 -6.16 9.84 -2.35
N ALA A 52 -4.85 9.99 -2.51
CA ALA A 52 -3.99 10.57 -1.49
C ALA A 52 -4.35 12.03 -1.22
N LEU A 53 -4.61 12.82 -2.27
CA LEU A 53 -4.99 14.22 -2.15
C LEU A 53 -6.30 14.36 -1.38
N ILE A 54 -7.35 13.61 -1.77
CA ILE A 54 -8.65 13.62 -1.08
C ILE A 54 -8.49 13.23 0.38
N PHE A 55 -7.73 12.16 0.68
CA PHE A 55 -7.48 11.75 2.05
C PHE A 55 -6.74 12.81 2.86
N ASN A 56 -5.73 13.48 2.28
CA ASN A 56 -5.00 14.53 2.99
C ASN A 56 -5.84 15.80 3.18
N ILE A 57 -6.76 16.13 2.26
CA ILE A 57 -7.76 17.19 2.49
C ILE A 57 -8.67 16.81 3.66
N PHE A 58 -9.14 15.56 3.72
CA PHE A 58 -9.94 15.09 4.86
C PHE A 58 -9.17 15.19 6.17
N VAL A 59 -7.89 14.78 6.18
CA VAL A 59 -7.00 14.92 7.34
C VAL A 59 -6.82 16.38 7.74
N PHE A 60 -6.71 17.29 6.77
CA PHE A 60 -6.58 18.72 7.04
C PHE A 60 -7.84 19.30 7.67
N ILE A 61 -9.03 18.87 7.24
CA ILE A 61 -10.32 19.33 7.78
C ILE A 61 -10.58 18.73 9.17
N GLU A 62 -10.34 17.42 9.34
CA GLU A 62 -10.68 16.65 10.55
C GLU A 62 -9.48 16.39 11.47
N GLY A 63 -8.39 17.16 11.31
CA GLY A 63 -7.11 16.90 11.96
C GLY A 63 -7.22 16.77 13.48
N ASP A 64 -7.94 17.69 14.13
CA ASP A 64 -8.13 17.68 15.58
C ASP A 64 -8.89 16.45 16.08
N SER A 65 -9.86 15.97 15.31
CA SER A 65 -10.61 14.74 15.58
C SER A 65 -9.72 13.51 15.40
N LEU A 66 -8.94 13.47 14.32
CA LEU A 66 -8.04 12.36 13.99
C LEU A 66 -6.90 12.23 15.00
N MET A 67 -6.35 13.35 15.49
CA MET A 67 -5.29 13.34 16.50
C MET A 67 -5.69 12.68 17.82
N LYS A 68 -7.00 12.57 18.11
CA LYS A 68 -7.53 11.86 19.30
C LYS A 68 -7.51 10.35 19.15
N ILE A 69 -7.51 9.83 17.93
CA ILE A 69 -7.60 8.38 17.64
C ILE A 69 -6.37 7.84 16.92
N MET A 70 -5.52 8.72 16.39
CA MET A 70 -4.40 8.32 15.54
C MET A 70 -3.23 9.32 15.68
N SER A 71 -2.01 8.79 15.80
CA SER A 71 -0.79 9.60 15.78
C SER A 71 -0.48 10.13 14.38
N LEU A 72 0.23 11.26 14.28
CA LEU A 72 0.64 11.83 12.99
C LEU A 72 1.46 10.85 12.13
N SER A 73 2.31 10.03 12.76
CA SER A 73 3.07 9.00 12.07
C SER A 73 2.17 7.91 11.47
N SER A 74 1.10 7.52 12.18
CA SER A 74 0.08 6.60 11.65
C SER A 74 -0.68 7.19 10.47
N VAL A 75 -1.02 8.48 10.49
CA VAL A 75 -1.63 9.17 9.33
C VAL A 75 -0.72 9.10 8.11
N GLY A 76 0.59 9.31 8.32
CA GLY A 76 1.60 9.15 7.27
C GLY A 76 1.64 7.72 6.70
N VAL A 77 1.57 6.70 7.55
CA VAL A 77 1.48 5.29 7.13
C VAL A 77 0.24 5.06 6.28
N VAL A 78 -0.93 5.49 6.74
CA VAL A 78 -2.19 5.35 5.99
C VAL A 78 -2.06 6.00 4.60
N THR A 79 -1.52 7.21 4.51
CA THR A 79 -1.32 7.91 3.22
C THR A 79 -0.42 7.11 2.26
N ILE A 80 0.71 6.59 2.73
CA ILE A 80 1.65 5.82 1.89
C ILE A 80 0.98 4.56 1.36
N PHE A 81 0.28 3.84 2.22
CA PHE A 81 -0.40 2.59 1.85
C PHE A 81 -1.66 2.81 1.03
N LEU A 82 -2.32 3.97 1.18
CA LEU A 82 -3.42 4.37 0.31
C LEU A 82 -2.91 4.57 -1.12
N ILE A 83 -1.79 5.28 -1.30
CA ILE A 83 -1.15 5.45 -2.62
C ILE A 83 -0.81 4.09 -3.22
N ALA A 84 -0.09 3.25 -2.47
CA ALA A 84 0.33 1.93 -2.93
C ALA A 84 -0.87 1.02 -3.25
N GLY A 85 -1.89 1.02 -2.40
CA GLY A 85 -3.10 0.21 -2.54
C GLY A 85 -3.94 0.62 -3.74
N VAL A 86 -4.26 1.91 -3.87
CA VAL A 86 -5.06 2.42 -5.01
C VAL A 86 -4.31 2.22 -6.32
N PHE A 87 -2.99 2.42 -6.33
CA PHE A 87 -2.15 2.13 -7.49
C PHE A 87 -2.22 0.65 -7.87
N ALA A 88 -2.02 -0.26 -6.92
CA ALA A 88 -2.05 -1.70 -7.16
C ALA A 88 -3.42 -2.17 -7.65
N VAL A 89 -4.51 -1.74 -6.98
CA VAL A 89 -5.89 -2.07 -7.37
C VAL A 89 -6.21 -1.55 -8.76
N SER A 90 -5.90 -0.28 -9.06
CA SER A 90 -6.12 0.29 -10.40
C SER A 90 -5.33 -0.46 -11.47
N SER A 91 -4.08 -0.81 -11.17
CA SER A 91 -3.21 -1.56 -12.08
C SER A 91 -3.73 -2.96 -12.36
N ILE A 92 -4.30 -3.64 -11.35
CA ILE A 92 -4.95 -4.94 -11.53
C ILE A 92 -6.16 -4.79 -12.44
N LEU A 93 -7.05 -3.84 -12.16
CA LEU A 93 -8.28 -3.64 -12.92
C LEU A 93 -8.00 -3.33 -14.39
N TYR A 94 -7.07 -2.40 -14.67
CA TYR A 94 -6.71 -2.01 -16.04
C TYR A 94 -5.70 -2.95 -16.73
N ASP A 95 -5.27 -4.02 -16.06
CA ASP A 95 -4.25 -4.96 -16.56
C ASP A 95 -2.90 -4.30 -16.93
N ALA A 96 -2.55 -3.22 -16.25
CA ALA A 96 -1.42 -2.38 -16.62
C ALA A 96 -0.02 -2.97 -16.29
N TYR A 97 0.05 -4.08 -15.54
CA TYR A 97 1.33 -4.53 -14.95
C TYR A 97 1.52 -6.04 -14.71
N PHE A 98 0.45 -6.83 -14.65
CA PHE A 98 0.56 -8.19 -14.17
C PHE A 98 0.48 -9.19 -15.34
N SER A 99 1.62 -9.78 -15.72
CA SER A 99 1.60 -10.98 -16.55
C SER A 99 1.03 -12.16 -15.77
N ALA A 100 0.21 -13.01 -16.41
CA ALA A 100 -0.54 -14.10 -15.78
C ALA A 100 0.32 -15.06 -14.93
N ARG A 101 1.60 -15.25 -15.30
CA ARG A 101 2.55 -16.09 -14.56
C ARG A 101 3.06 -15.42 -13.28
N LYS A 102 3.29 -14.11 -13.28
CA LYS A 102 3.71 -13.34 -12.09
C LYS A 102 2.53 -13.15 -11.11
N LYS A 103 1.27 -13.14 -11.58
CA LYS A 103 0.04 -13.03 -10.74
C LYS A 103 0.00 -14.07 -9.61
N LYS A 104 0.20 -15.37 -9.91
CA LYS A 104 0.08 -16.44 -8.89
C LYS A 104 1.10 -16.32 -7.76
N ARG A 105 2.37 -16.05 -8.08
CA ARG A 105 3.44 -15.90 -7.07
C ARG A 105 3.18 -14.68 -6.17
N MET A 106 2.74 -13.56 -6.76
CA MET A 106 2.42 -12.35 -6.01
C MET A 106 1.23 -12.54 -5.06
N VAL A 107 0.18 -13.24 -5.50
CA VAL A 107 -0.97 -13.58 -4.64
C VAL A 107 -0.55 -14.40 -3.42
N VAL A 108 0.29 -15.42 -3.61
CA VAL A 108 0.81 -16.24 -2.50
C VAL A 108 1.63 -15.40 -1.52
N LEU A 109 2.50 -14.51 -2.04
CA LEU A 109 3.29 -13.60 -1.20
C LEU A 109 2.40 -12.64 -0.40
N PHE A 110 1.41 -12.03 -1.03
CA PHE A 110 0.47 -11.13 -0.34
C PHE A 110 -0.35 -11.86 0.71
N LEU A 111 -0.79 -13.08 0.43
CA LEU A 111 -1.52 -13.90 1.40
C LEU A 111 -0.64 -14.24 2.61
N LEU A 112 0.60 -14.68 2.38
CA LEU A 112 1.56 -14.99 3.44
C LEU A 112 1.84 -13.76 4.31
N VAL A 113 2.13 -12.61 3.69
CA VAL A 113 2.39 -11.37 4.43
C VAL A 113 1.17 -10.95 5.24
N SER A 114 -0.03 -10.98 4.65
CA SER A 114 -1.28 -10.65 5.37
C SER A 114 -1.52 -11.57 6.57
N THR A 115 -1.26 -12.88 6.44
CA THR A 115 -1.40 -13.83 7.56
C THR A 115 -0.41 -13.53 8.69
N LEU A 116 0.86 -13.23 8.35
CA LEU A 116 1.86 -12.84 9.35
C LEU A 116 1.46 -11.54 10.08
N GLN A 117 1.00 -10.53 9.33
CA GLN A 117 0.55 -9.27 9.92
C GLN A 117 -0.67 -9.48 10.81
N LEU A 118 -1.59 -10.37 10.44
CA LEU A 118 -2.75 -10.71 11.29
C LEU A 118 -2.32 -11.30 12.63
N ALA A 119 -1.32 -12.20 12.64
CA ALA A 119 -0.76 -12.71 13.89
C ALA A 119 -0.16 -11.60 14.78
N ILE A 120 0.51 -10.61 14.16
CA ILE A 120 1.04 -9.45 14.88
C ILE A 120 -0.10 -8.61 15.48
N VAL A 121 -1.17 -8.34 14.72
CA VAL A 121 -2.34 -7.60 15.22
C VAL A 121 -2.99 -8.33 16.40
N LEU A 122 -3.13 -9.65 16.31
CA LEU A 122 -3.71 -10.46 17.40
C LEU A 122 -2.86 -10.40 18.67
N ASN A 123 -1.53 -10.47 18.54
CA ASN A 123 -0.64 -10.33 19.70
C ASN A 123 -0.73 -8.92 20.30
N GLN A 124 -0.68 -7.88 19.47
CA GLN A 124 -0.83 -6.48 19.93
C GLN A 124 -2.18 -6.24 20.60
N TRP A 125 -3.24 -6.91 20.13
CA TRP A 125 -4.56 -6.84 20.76
C TRP A 125 -4.56 -7.47 22.15
N GLN A 126 -3.92 -8.62 22.32
CA GLN A 126 -3.76 -9.29 23.62
C GLN A 126 -2.91 -8.47 24.60
N ASP A 127 -1.87 -7.81 24.09
CA ASP A 127 -0.97 -6.96 24.87
C ASP A 127 -1.62 -5.61 25.26
N GLY A 128 -2.79 -5.28 24.70
CA GLY A 128 -3.47 -4.01 24.96
C GLY A 128 -2.85 -2.81 24.25
N ASP A 129 -1.94 -3.03 23.28
CA ASP A 129 -1.21 -1.99 22.53
C ASP A 129 -2.13 -1.06 21.71
N PHE A 130 -3.41 -1.42 21.53
CA PHE A 130 -4.42 -0.59 20.87
C PHE A 130 -5.11 0.39 21.81
N PHE A 131 -4.95 0.25 23.13
CA PHE A 131 -5.63 1.05 24.11
C PHE A 131 -4.66 2.01 24.80
N GLN A 132 -4.89 3.31 24.62
CA GLN A 132 -4.19 4.35 25.36
C GLN A 132 -5.21 5.10 26.20
N ASN A 133 -5.03 5.10 27.52
CA ASN A 133 -5.96 5.71 28.48
C ASN A 133 -7.42 5.21 28.34
N GLY A 134 -7.61 3.92 28.03
CA GLY A 134 -8.94 3.32 27.85
C GLY A 134 -9.63 3.62 26.52
N HIS A 135 -8.98 4.36 25.61
CA HIS A 135 -9.49 4.65 24.27
C HIS A 135 -8.65 3.97 23.19
N LEU A 136 -9.29 3.61 22.07
CA LEU A 136 -8.58 3.06 20.92
C LEU A 136 -7.71 4.15 20.30
N TYR A 137 -6.39 3.93 20.31
CA TYR A 137 -5.42 4.88 19.78
C TYR A 137 -4.42 4.20 18.86
N MET A 138 -4.36 4.67 17.62
CA MET A 138 -3.49 4.13 16.59
C MET A 138 -2.14 4.85 16.58
N THR A 139 -1.12 4.19 17.13
CA THR A 139 0.29 4.57 17.02
C THR A 139 0.93 3.98 15.76
N PHE A 140 2.15 4.42 15.43
CA PHE A 140 2.88 3.84 14.29
C PHE A 140 3.02 2.30 14.40
N LYS A 141 3.32 1.79 15.61
CA LYS A 141 3.56 0.36 15.86
C LYS A 141 2.33 -0.51 15.53
N ASN A 142 1.14 -0.02 15.87
CA ASN A 142 -0.10 -0.78 15.77
C ASN A 142 -0.89 -0.48 14.48
N SER A 143 -0.68 0.68 13.86
CA SER A 143 -1.32 1.04 12.58
C SER A 143 -0.72 0.32 11.39
N VAL A 144 0.61 0.16 11.36
CA VAL A 144 1.32 -0.53 10.25
C VAL A 144 0.71 -1.91 9.95
N PRO A 145 0.64 -2.87 10.89
CA PRO A 145 0.15 -4.21 10.58
C PRO A 145 -1.33 -4.19 10.13
N ILE A 146 -2.18 -3.33 10.72
CA ILE A 146 -3.58 -3.15 10.29
C ILE A 146 -3.66 -2.66 8.84
N VAL A 147 -2.95 -1.57 8.52
CA VAL A 147 -2.99 -0.97 7.19
C VAL A 147 -2.44 -1.93 6.14
N PHE A 148 -1.40 -2.70 6.47
CA PHE A 148 -0.90 -3.79 5.63
C PHE A 148 -1.98 -4.83 5.28
N ILE A 149 -2.70 -5.33 6.29
CA ILE A 149 -3.79 -6.31 6.10
C ILE A 149 -4.89 -5.72 5.23
N ILE A 150 -5.29 -4.48 5.48
CA ILE A 150 -6.35 -3.81 4.71
C ILE A 150 -5.91 -3.65 3.26
N THR A 151 -4.73 -3.08 3.01
CA THR A 151 -4.22 -2.83 1.65
C THR A 151 -4.08 -4.13 0.87
N PHE A 152 -3.40 -5.14 1.43
CA PHE A 152 -3.24 -6.42 0.74
C PHE A 152 -4.54 -7.20 0.64
N GLY A 153 -5.46 -7.09 1.61
CA GLY A 153 -6.80 -7.63 1.52
C GLY A 153 -7.55 -7.09 0.30
N PHE A 154 -7.52 -5.77 0.07
CA PHE A 154 -8.09 -5.17 -1.14
C PHE A 154 -7.41 -5.62 -2.43
N VAL A 155 -6.07 -5.73 -2.43
CA VAL A 155 -5.32 -6.26 -3.59
C VAL A 155 -5.72 -7.71 -3.90
N LEU A 156 -5.87 -8.55 -2.88
CA LEU A 156 -6.28 -9.95 -3.04
C LEU A 156 -7.72 -10.05 -3.53
N LEU A 157 -8.65 -9.30 -2.93
CA LEU A 157 -10.05 -9.27 -3.34
C LEU A 157 -10.22 -8.81 -4.79
N THR A 158 -9.52 -7.75 -5.18
CA THR A 158 -9.58 -7.22 -6.56
C THR A 158 -8.95 -8.18 -7.56
N THR A 159 -7.88 -8.87 -7.19
CA THR A 159 -7.30 -9.95 -8.01
C THR A 159 -8.28 -11.12 -8.17
N ALA A 160 -8.94 -11.54 -7.10
CA ALA A 160 -9.93 -12.62 -7.14
C ALA A 160 -11.16 -12.23 -7.98
N TYR A 161 -11.68 -11.02 -7.78
CA TYR A 161 -12.79 -10.47 -8.56
C TYR A 161 -12.47 -10.43 -10.04
N LYS A 162 -11.30 -9.89 -10.41
CA LYS A 162 -10.87 -9.86 -11.80
C LYS A 162 -10.68 -11.27 -12.38
N SER A 163 -10.04 -12.17 -11.64
CA SER A 163 -9.87 -13.56 -12.08
C SER A 163 -11.19 -14.31 -12.26
N TRP A 164 -12.24 -13.94 -11.51
CA TRP A 164 -13.58 -14.49 -11.68
C TRP A 164 -14.26 -13.91 -12.93
N LYS A 165 -14.17 -12.59 -13.12
CA LYS A 165 -14.72 -11.89 -14.28
C LYS A 165 -14.10 -12.39 -15.59
N ASP A 166 -12.77 -12.47 -15.65
CA ASP A 166 -12.03 -12.94 -16.84
C ASP A 166 -12.39 -14.39 -17.22
N LYS A 167 -12.90 -15.21 -16.29
CA LYS A 167 -13.38 -16.57 -16.61
C LYS A 167 -14.78 -16.56 -17.24
N HIS A 168 -15.66 -15.68 -16.79
CA HIS A 168 -17.04 -15.62 -17.29
C HIS A 168 -17.09 -14.99 -18.69
N GLU A 169 -16.23 -14.02 -18.99
CA GLU A 169 -16.14 -13.43 -20.34
C GLU A 169 -15.56 -14.38 -21.41
N VAL A 170 -14.96 -15.51 -21.02
CA VAL A 170 -14.43 -16.53 -21.94
C VAL A 170 -15.47 -17.62 -22.24
N GLU A 171 -16.54 -17.70 -21.45
CA GLU A 171 -17.62 -18.69 -21.59
C GLU A 171 -18.82 -18.16 -22.39
N GLU A 172 -18.87 -16.84 -22.66
CA GLU A 172 -19.83 -16.18 -23.59
C GLU A 172 -19.24 -16.02 -25.00
#